data_AF-A0A4R4KP93-F1
#
_entry.id   AF-A0A4R4KP93-F1
#
_cell.length_a   1.000
_cell.length_b   1.000
_cell.length_c   1.000
_cell.angle_alpha   90.00
_cell.angle_beta   90.00
_cell.angle_gamma   90.00
#
_symmetry.space_group_name_H-M   'P 1'
#
loop_
_entity.id
_entity.type
_entity.pdbx_description
1 polymer ?
#
loop_
_entity_poly.entity_id
_entity_poly.type
_entity_poly.pdbx_seq_one_letter_code
_entity_poly.pdbx_strand_id
1 'polypeptide(L)'
;MTTTLHGPLAHYAARLHAGIGDRHHVASPLGAWLLLALAAPAATGPARADLDDALGVDAATAAALAATLLDAPHPLVPSATAVWHRVGYDPPPLAAWRATLPRSTATGPLPDQAGLDAWAREHTLGLIDRFPLTVTPRVLLALASALTTRISWADPFHLAPGTALGAASPWAGRLGQVLRAPEHGHRAWIASAGPAKDVAVHAAPAVTSDDTGLVVVSVVADPAVRPTTVLAAAYEAAAAAVDDAPPADRRNLFDLPLGDGPAWSLREEPVHTFAPDGREERHHAVLPCWSASDEHDLTAPALGFPAAARGLGGLLGGAELDVEVRQAAMARYGRYGFEAAAVTGAFALLSMPPPGVARIAELRFGHPYAVVAVAVDRRGGTGPWHGVPVFSAWVADPQEPAATDLADPPQA
;
A
#
# COMPACT_ATOMS: atom_id res chain seq x y z
N MET A 1 8.83 7.48 -17.96
CA MET A 1 8.40 8.52 -16.99
C MET A 1 6.88 8.50 -16.92
N THR A 2 6.37 7.59 -16.11
CA THR A 2 4.95 7.29 -15.92
C THR A 2 4.62 7.57 -14.46
N THR A 3 4.78 8.85 -14.13
CA THR A 3 4.90 9.36 -12.75
C THR A 3 3.87 10.45 -12.51
N THR A 4 2.60 10.16 -12.79
CA THR A 4 1.51 11.16 -12.69
C THR A 4 0.87 11.22 -11.32
N LEU A 5 0.68 10.07 -10.64
CA LEU A 5 -0.04 10.00 -9.36
C LEU A 5 0.82 9.58 -8.16
N HIS A 6 2.01 8.99 -8.38
CA HIS A 6 2.87 8.52 -7.30
C HIS A 6 3.26 9.63 -6.31
N GLY A 7 3.82 10.75 -6.79
CA GLY A 7 4.21 11.89 -5.96
C GLY A 7 3.04 12.52 -5.17
N PRO A 8 1.91 12.83 -5.83
CA PRO A 8 0.69 13.29 -5.15
C PRO A 8 0.20 12.35 -4.04
N LEU A 9 0.21 11.03 -4.28
CA LEU A 9 -0.17 10.04 -3.26
C LEU A 9 0.87 9.92 -2.14
N ALA A 10 2.17 10.02 -2.42
CA ALA A 10 3.21 10.01 -1.38
C ALA A 10 3.07 11.23 -0.44
N HIS A 11 2.80 12.41 -1.00
CA HIS A 11 2.49 13.62 -0.25
C HIS A 11 1.25 13.47 0.64
N TYR A 12 0.14 12.97 0.08
CA TYR A 12 -1.09 12.74 0.84
C TYR A 12 -0.92 11.65 1.91
N ALA A 13 -0.24 10.55 1.60
CA ALA A 13 0.08 9.48 2.55
C ALA A 13 0.91 9.98 3.73
N ALA A 14 1.90 10.85 3.49
CA ALA A 14 2.70 11.45 4.56
C ALA A 14 1.82 12.25 5.55
N ARG A 15 0.83 12.99 5.04
CA ARG A 15 -0.16 13.70 5.89
C ARG A 15 -1.05 12.73 6.66
N LEU A 16 -1.56 11.69 5.99
CA LEU A 16 -2.45 10.70 6.59
C LEU A 16 -1.75 9.95 7.73
N HIS A 17 -0.57 9.36 7.47
CA HIS A 17 0.18 8.63 8.49
C HIS A 17 0.67 9.52 9.64
N ALA A 18 1.02 10.78 9.38
CA ALA A 18 1.35 11.72 10.45
C ALA A 18 0.16 12.01 11.38
N GLY A 19 -1.08 11.96 10.87
CA GLY A 19 -2.30 12.05 11.69
C GLY A 19 -2.63 10.76 12.46
N ILE A 20 -2.27 9.58 11.92
CA ILE A 20 -2.54 8.28 12.54
C ILE A 20 -1.54 7.96 13.68
N GLY A 21 -0.26 8.36 13.51
CA GLY A 21 0.81 8.13 14.48
C GLY A 21 1.63 6.86 14.21
N ASP A 22 2.22 6.31 15.28
CA ASP A 22 3.23 5.24 15.26
C ASP A 22 2.75 3.89 15.83
N ARG A 23 1.46 3.80 16.18
CA ARG A 23 0.80 2.52 16.50
C ARG A 23 0.81 1.58 15.30
N HIS A 24 0.66 0.26 15.51
CA HIS A 24 0.42 -0.67 14.40
C HIS A 24 -0.87 -0.26 13.68
N HIS A 25 -0.81 -0.04 12.36
CA HIS A 25 -1.98 0.33 11.57
C HIS A 25 -1.84 0.02 10.07
N VAL A 26 -2.98 -0.04 9.37
CA VAL A 26 -3.09 0.00 7.90
C VAL A 26 -4.01 1.15 7.43
N ALA A 27 -3.72 1.72 6.27
CA ALA A 27 -4.53 2.77 5.63
C ALA A 27 -4.56 2.60 4.09
N SER A 28 -5.52 3.25 3.43
CA SER A 28 -5.52 3.46 1.98
C SER A 28 -5.51 4.96 1.63
N PRO A 29 -4.32 5.59 1.59
CA PRO A 29 -4.18 6.98 1.12
C PRO A 29 -4.86 7.22 -0.22
N LEU A 30 -4.84 6.24 -1.13
CA LEU A 30 -5.55 6.31 -2.41
C LEU A 30 -7.07 6.43 -2.26
N GLY A 31 -7.71 5.66 -1.37
CA GLY A 31 -9.17 5.75 -1.17
C GLY A 31 -9.61 7.14 -0.70
N ALA A 32 -8.95 7.66 0.33
CA ALA A 32 -9.21 9.00 0.83
C ALA A 32 -8.85 10.11 -0.20
N TRP A 33 -7.75 9.96 -0.94
CA TRP A 33 -7.37 10.89 -2.02
C TRP A 33 -8.40 10.90 -3.16
N LEU A 34 -8.94 9.74 -3.56
CA LEU A 34 -9.98 9.65 -4.60
C LEU A 34 -11.25 10.41 -4.19
N LEU A 35 -11.68 10.33 -2.92
CA LEU A 35 -12.85 11.08 -2.45
C LEU A 35 -12.64 12.59 -2.52
N LEU A 36 -11.46 13.07 -2.12
CA LEU A 36 -11.09 14.48 -2.22
C LEU A 36 -11.03 14.92 -3.69
N ALA A 37 -10.42 14.12 -4.57
CA ALA A 37 -10.30 14.41 -6.00
C ALA A 37 -11.66 14.51 -6.70
N LEU A 38 -12.63 13.66 -6.34
CA LEU A 38 -14.01 13.72 -6.85
C LEU A 38 -14.81 14.91 -6.29
N ALA A 39 -14.57 15.29 -5.04
CA ALA A 39 -15.23 16.43 -4.39
C ALA A 39 -14.67 17.79 -4.84
N ALA A 40 -13.38 17.88 -5.13
CA ALA A 40 -12.68 19.15 -5.30
C ALA A 40 -13.10 20.03 -6.51
N PRO A 41 -13.70 19.50 -7.60
CA PRO A 41 -14.42 20.33 -8.59
C PRO A 41 -15.57 21.16 -8.03
N ALA A 42 -16.17 20.78 -6.89
CA ALA A 42 -17.19 21.58 -6.21
C ALA A 42 -16.61 22.75 -5.38
N ALA A 43 -15.31 22.74 -5.07
CA ALA A 43 -14.68 23.73 -4.23
C ALA A 43 -14.22 24.96 -5.02
N THR A 44 -14.34 26.15 -4.41
CA THR A 44 -13.90 27.43 -4.96
C THR A 44 -13.17 28.26 -3.89
N GLY A 45 -12.41 29.26 -4.32
CA GLY A 45 -11.71 30.18 -3.41
C GLY A 45 -10.75 29.47 -2.44
N PRO A 46 -10.71 29.85 -1.15
CA PRO A 46 -9.83 29.22 -0.17
C PRO A 46 -10.02 27.70 -0.04
N ALA A 47 -11.27 27.21 -0.10
CA ALA A 47 -11.55 25.78 -0.02
C ALA A 47 -10.98 25.00 -1.23
N ARG A 48 -10.79 25.66 -2.37
CA ARG A 48 -10.09 25.05 -3.52
C ARG A 48 -8.58 24.97 -3.27
N ALA A 49 -7.97 26.05 -2.77
CA ALA A 49 -6.54 26.08 -2.46
C ALA A 49 -6.15 25.06 -1.38
N ASP A 50 -6.96 24.91 -0.34
CA ASP A 50 -6.76 23.91 0.73
C ASP A 50 -6.83 22.47 0.17
N LEU A 51 -7.65 22.22 -0.85
CA LEU A 51 -7.74 20.91 -1.52
C LEU A 51 -6.58 20.68 -2.48
N ASP A 52 -6.19 21.67 -3.28
CA ASP A 52 -5.05 21.58 -4.19
C ASP A 52 -3.75 21.26 -3.39
N ASP A 53 -3.57 21.90 -2.22
CA ASP A 53 -2.47 21.60 -1.27
C ASP A 53 -2.56 20.19 -0.67
N ALA A 54 -3.74 19.74 -0.24
CA ALA A 54 -3.91 18.39 0.30
C ALA A 54 -3.67 17.30 -0.76
N LEU A 55 -4.21 17.48 -1.97
CA LEU A 55 -4.11 16.54 -3.08
C LEU A 55 -2.71 16.49 -3.69
N GLY A 56 -1.89 17.53 -3.49
CA GLY A 56 -0.54 17.66 -4.07
C GLY A 56 -0.51 18.05 -5.56
N VAL A 57 -1.68 18.30 -6.15
CA VAL A 57 -1.93 18.75 -7.53
C VAL A 57 -3.19 19.60 -7.55
N ASP A 58 -3.35 20.43 -8.59
CA ASP A 58 -4.60 21.13 -8.79
C ASP A 58 -5.77 20.14 -8.96
N ALA A 59 -6.94 20.48 -8.45
CA ALA A 59 -8.05 19.55 -8.43
C ALA A 59 -8.78 19.33 -9.76
N ALA A 60 -8.40 20.00 -10.86
CA ALA A 60 -8.87 19.61 -12.19
C ALA A 60 -8.01 18.43 -12.69
N THR A 61 -6.69 18.51 -12.51
CA THR A 61 -5.77 17.37 -12.66
C THR A 61 -6.16 16.22 -11.73
N ALA A 62 -6.45 16.48 -10.45
CA ALA A 62 -6.82 15.42 -9.51
C ALA A 62 -8.10 14.68 -9.95
N ALA A 63 -9.16 15.42 -10.31
CA ALA A 63 -10.41 14.83 -10.79
C ALA A 63 -10.22 14.02 -12.08
N ALA A 64 -9.38 14.49 -13.01
CA ALA A 64 -9.05 13.76 -14.25
C ALA A 64 -8.26 12.47 -13.98
N LEU A 65 -7.30 12.49 -13.05
CA LEU A 65 -6.56 11.30 -12.62
C LEU A 65 -7.48 10.28 -11.91
N ALA A 66 -8.34 10.74 -11.00
CA ALA A 66 -9.33 9.90 -10.33
C ALA A 66 -10.30 9.25 -11.34
N ALA A 67 -10.80 10.02 -12.32
CA ALA A 67 -11.66 9.49 -13.39
C ALA A 67 -10.92 8.45 -14.25
N THR A 68 -9.66 8.70 -14.60
CA THR A 68 -8.84 7.76 -15.40
C THR A 68 -8.65 6.42 -14.70
N LEU A 69 -8.43 6.42 -13.37
CA LEU A 69 -8.34 5.17 -12.59
C LEU A 69 -9.69 4.45 -12.49
N LEU A 70 -10.76 5.20 -12.22
CA LEU A 70 -12.09 4.65 -11.92
C LEU A 70 -12.84 4.16 -13.17
N ASP A 71 -12.61 4.76 -14.34
CA ASP A 71 -13.17 4.27 -15.62
C ASP A 71 -12.32 3.13 -16.23
N ALA A 72 -11.09 2.91 -15.76
CA ALA A 72 -10.20 1.82 -16.18
C ALA A 72 -9.67 0.99 -14.98
N PRO A 73 -10.56 0.29 -14.23
CA PRO A 73 -10.20 -0.37 -12.99
C PRO A 73 -9.10 -1.44 -13.14
N HIS A 74 -8.37 -1.65 -12.06
CA HIS A 74 -7.31 -2.67 -11.96
C HIS A 74 -7.89 -4.00 -11.47
N PRO A 75 -7.66 -5.14 -12.16
CA PRO A 75 -8.29 -6.42 -11.82
C PRO A 75 -8.01 -6.89 -10.38
N LEU A 76 -6.77 -6.70 -9.90
CA LEU A 76 -6.36 -7.08 -8.55
C LEU A 76 -6.64 -6.00 -7.49
N VAL A 77 -7.21 -4.86 -7.87
CA VAL A 77 -7.62 -3.79 -6.96
C VAL A 77 -9.04 -3.32 -7.29
N PRO A 78 -10.08 -4.15 -7.05
CA PRO A 78 -11.45 -3.70 -7.17
C PRO A 78 -11.65 -2.41 -6.36
N SER A 79 -12.10 -1.37 -7.08
CA SER A 79 -12.17 -0.01 -6.58
C SER A 79 -13.54 0.55 -6.93
N ALA A 80 -14.26 1.01 -5.91
CA ALA A 80 -15.59 1.55 -6.04
C ALA A 80 -15.68 2.90 -5.34
N THR A 81 -16.46 3.81 -5.93
CA THR A 81 -16.80 5.09 -5.33
C THR A 81 -18.30 5.28 -5.36
N ALA A 82 -18.85 5.97 -4.36
CA ALA A 82 -20.25 6.27 -4.28
C ALA A 82 -20.51 7.68 -3.74
N VAL A 83 -21.57 8.31 -4.24
CA VAL A 83 -22.05 9.62 -3.82
C VAL A 83 -23.56 9.56 -3.64
N TRP A 84 -24.01 9.57 -2.40
CA TRP A 84 -25.43 9.53 -2.07
C TRP A 84 -25.92 10.83 -1.43
N HIS A 85 -27.15 11.23 -1.72
CA HIS A 85 -27.78 12.44 -1.20
C HIS A 85 -29.13 12.14 -0.54
N ARG A 86 -29.59 12.99 0.37
CA ARG A 86 -30.89 12.76 1.04
C ARG A 86 -32.04 12.72 0.03
N VAL A 87 -32.94 11.75 0.20
CA VAL A 87 -34.20 11.63 -0.57
C VAL A 87 -34.95 12.97 -0.58
N GLY A 88 -35.31 13.45 -1.77
CA GLY A 88 -36.03 14.72 -1.96
C GLY A 88 -35.18 15.99 -1.83
N TYR A 89 -33.85 15.87 -1.70
CA TYR A 89 -32.93 17.00 -1.58
C TYR A 89 -31.83 16.95 -2.65
N ASP A 90 -32.20 17.38 -3.86
CA ASP A 90 -31.33 17.37 -5.04
C ASP A 90 -31.38 18.73 -5.78
N PRO A 91 -30.66 19.75 -5.28
CA PRO A 91 -30.64 21.07 -5.91
C PRO A 91 -29.84 21.03 -7.24
N PRO A 92 -30.19 21.85 -8.26
CA PRO A 92 -29.55 21.79 -9.57
C PRO A 92 -28.00 21.85 -9.59
N PRO A 93 -27.30 22.61 -8.71
CA PRO A 93 -25.84 22.57 -8.65
C PRO A 93 -25.27 21.21 -8.20
N LEU A 94 -25.95 20.51 -7.29
CA LEU A 94 -25.57 19.16 -6.88
C LEU A 94 -25.77 18.16 -8.02
N ALA A 95 -26.88 18.25 -8.75
CA ALA A 95 -27.12 17.44 -9.94
C ALA A 95 -26.08 17.69 -11.04
N ALA A 96 -25.70 18.95 -11.26
CA ALA A 96 -24.68 19.33 -12.23
C ALA A 96 -23.29 18.76 -11.89
N TRP A 97 -22.85 18.82 -10.62
CA TRP A 97 -21.60 18.20 -10.18
C TRP A 97 -21.66 16.67 -10.23
N ARG A 98 -22.77 16.03 -9.83
CA ARG A 98 -22.90 14.57 -9.95
C ARG A 98 -22.81 14.08 -11.39
N ALA A 99 -23.26 14.89 -12.36
CA ALA A 99 -23.11 14.58 -13.79
C ALA A 99 -21.66 14.67 -14.31
N THR A 100 -20.71 15.19 -13.53
CA THR A 100 -19.27 15.17 -13.87
C THR A 100 -18.49 14.04 -13.20
N LEU A 101 -19.15 13.17 -12.42
CA LEU A 101 -18.50 12.03 -11.77
C LEU A 101 -18.21 10.90 -12.78
N PRO A 102 -17.17 10.06 -12.55
CA PRO A 102 -16.88 8.88 -13.37
C PRO A 102 -18.08 7.94 -13.47
N ARG A 103 -18.17 7.17 -14.57
CA ARG A 103 -19.36 6.34 -14.84
C ARG A 103 -19.50 5.17 -13.85
N SER A 104 -18.39 4.74 -13.28
CA SER A 104 -18.31 3.71 -12.24
C SER A 104 -18.66 4.22 -10.84
N THR A 105 -18.80 5.55 -10.64
CA THR A 105 -19.24 6.10 -9.35
C THR A 105 -20.74 5.89 -9.17
N ALA A 106 -21.13 5.09 -8.18
CA ALA A 106 -22.52 4.88 -7.83
C ALA A 106 -23.15 6.19 -7.32
N THR A 107 -24.29 6.59 -7.87
CA THR A 107 -25.01 7.78 -7.39
C THR A 107 -26.49 7.50 -7.16
N GLY A 108 -27.09 8.16 -6.17
CA GLY A 108 -28.50 7.96 -5.86
C GLY A 108 -28.92 8.53 -4.51
N PRO A 109 -30.14 8.20 -4.04
CA PRO A 109 -30.57 8.50 -2.68
C PRO A 109 -29.71 7.78 -1.64
N LEU A 110 -29.56 8.38 -0.46
CA LEU A 110 -28.89 7.80 0.70
C LEU A 110 -29.57 6.48 1.13
N PRO A 111 -28.86 5.35 1.11
CA PRO A 111 -29.36 4.09 1.66
C PRO A 111 -29.59 4.18 3.16
N ASP A 112 -30.33 3.21 3.71
CA ASP A 112 -30.31 2.96 5.15
C ASP A 112 -28.99 2.28 5.56
N GLN A 113 -28.81 2.07 6.87
CA GLN A 113 -27.58 1.46 7.39
C GLN A 113 -27.35 0.06 6.80
N ALA A 114 -28.41 -0.75 6.61
CA ALA A 114 -28.29 -2.08 6.04
C ALA A 114 -27.82 -2.04 4.58
N GLY A 115 -28.29 -1.05 3.80
CA GLY A 115 -27.81 -0.79 2.45
C GLY A 115 -26.35 -0.34 2.40
N LEU A 116 -25.90 0.52 3.33
CA LEU A 116 -24.49 0.90 3.43
C LEU A 116 -23.58 -0.27 3.86
N ASP A 117 -24.02 -1.07 4.84
CA ASP A 117 -23.29 -2.25 5.30
C ASP A 117 -23.20 -3.33 4.19
N ALA A 118 -24.27 -3.49 3.40
CA ALA A 118 -24.26 -4.35 2.22
C ALA A 118 -23.30 -3.83 1.14
N TRP A 119 -23.31 -2.53 0.86
CA TRP A 119 -22.38 -1.91 -0.08
C TRP A 119 -20.93 -2.07 0.36
N ALA A 120 -20.63 -1.87 1.65
CA ALA A 120 -19.30 -2.10 2.22
C ALA A 120 -18.85 -3.56 2.04
N ARG A 121 -19.69 -4.53 2.40
CA ARG A 121 -19.39 -5.96 2.27
C ARG A 121 -19.13 -6.36 0.82
N GLU A 122 -19.97 -5.93 -0.10
CA GLU A 122 -19.85 -6.23 -1.54
C GLU A 122 -18.55 -5.69 -2.11
N HIS A 123 -18.27 -4.40 -1.94
CA HIS A 123 -17.13 -3.73 -2.56
C HIS A 123 -15.80 -3.95 -1.84
N THR A 124 -15.80 -4.71 -0.73
CA THR A 124 -14.59 -5.11 0.01
C THR A 124 -14.35 -6.62 0.03
N LEU A 125 -15.06 -7.41 -0.80
CA LEU A 125 -14.95 -8.88 -0.83
C LEU A 125 -15.24 -9.54 0.54
N GLY A 126 -16.10 -8.93 1.33
CA GLY A 126 -16.46 -9.36 2.68
C GLY A 126 -15.47 -8.98 3.79
N LEU A 127 -14.41 -8.22 3.51
CA LEU A 127 -13.42 -7.82 4.52
C LEU A 127 -13.94 -6.74 5.48
N ILE A 128 -14.87 -5.88 5.02
CA ILE A 128 -15.48 -4.83 5.83
C ILE A 128 -16.99 -5.06 5.88
N ASP A 129 -17.45 -5.66 6.96
CA ASP A 129 -18.85 -6.10 7.16
C ASP A 129 -19.86 -4.98 7.45
N ARG A 130 -19.38 -3.82 7.91
CA ARG A 130 -20.19 -2.67 8.33
C ARG A 130 -19.58 -1.38 7.80
N PHE A 131 -20.43 -0.46 7.37
CA PHE A 131 -19.99 0.86 6.95
C PHE A 131 -19.53 1.67 8.17
N PRO A 132 -18.39 2.38 8.11
CA PRO A 132 -17.80 2.99 9.31
C PRO A 132 -18.57 4.21 9.85
N LEU A 133 -19.45 4.81 9.03
CA LEU A 133 -20.32 5.92 9.44
C LEU A 133 -21.75 5.43 9.74
N THR A 134 -22.39 6.07 10.72
CA THR A 134 -23.79 5.78 11.07
C THR A 134 -24.75 6.73 10.35
N VAL A 135 -25.71 6.20 9.59
CA VAL A 135 -26.74 7.02 8.94
C VAL A 135 -27.66 7.65 9.98
N THR A 136 -27.82 8.97 9.92
CA THR A 136 -28.81 9.70 10.71
C THR A 136 -29.69 10.57 9.81
N PRO A 137 -30.90 10.99 10.27
CA PRO A 137 -31.75 11.92 9.52
C PRO A 137 -31.11 13.30 9.23
N ARG A 138 -29.93 13.58 9.80
CA ARG A 138 -29.17 14.82 9.56
C ARG A 138 -28.18 14.72 8.39
N VAL A 139 -27.84 13.52 7.91
CA VAL A 139 -26.97 13.36 6.74
C VAL A 139 -27.66 13.95 5.50
N LEU A 140 -26.96 14.85 4.80
CA LEU A 140 -27.44 15.49 3.56
C LEU A 140 -26.77 14.89 2.32
N LEU A 141 -25.48 14.57 2.45
CA LEU A 141 -24.61 14.02 1.41
C LEU A 141 -23.64 13.05 2.08
N ALA A 142 -23.36 11.92 1.44
CA ALA A 142 -22.36 10.95 1.86
C ALA A 142 -21.50 10.56 0.65
N LEU A 143 -20.18 10.56 0.84
CA LEU A 143 -19.20 10.09 -0.14
C LEU A 143 -18.51 8.86 0.44
N ALA A 144 -18.32 7.83 -0.39
CA ALA A 144 -17.63 6.61 0.00
C ALA A 144 -16.64 6.16 -1.08
N SER A 145 -15.52 5.61 -0.65
CA SER A 145 -14.59 4.84 -1.48
C SER A 145 -14.36 3.49 -0.81
N ALA A 146 -14.37 2.42 -1.60
CA ALA A 146 -13.94 1.10 -1.18
C ALA A 146 -12.85 0.63 -2.14
N LEU A 147 -11.69 0.27 -1.59
CA LEU A 147 -10.64 -0.44 -2.31
C LEU A 147 -10.36 -1.72 -1.55
N THR A 148 -10.13 -2.79 -2.29
CA THR A 148 -9.81 -4.10 -1.73
C THR A 148 -8.74 -4.76 -2.59
N THR A 149 -7.98 -5.66 -2.00
CA THR A 149 -7.14 -6.58 -2.75
C THR A 149 -7.03 -7.90 -2.00
N ARG A 150 -6.99 -8.99 -2.77
CA ARG A 150 -6.83 -10.37 -2.31
C ARG A 150 -5.93 -11.06 -3.32
N ILE A 151 -4.66 -11.25 -2.95
CA ILE A 151 -3.61 -11.74 -3.86
C ILE A 151 -2.75 -12.83 -3.23
N SER A 152 -2.35 -13.78 -4.07
CA SER A 152 -1.32 -14.77 -3.73
C SER A 152 0.06 -14.25 -4.13
N TRP A 153 1.09 -14.61 -3.38
CA TRP A 153 2.47 -14.39 -3.82
C TRP A 153 2.77 -15.23 -5.06
N ALA A 154 3.57 -14.72 -5.99
CA ALA A 154 4.07 -15.52 -7.10
C ALA A 154 4.93 -16.69 -6.59
N ASP A 155 5.77 -16.40 -5.58
CA ASP A 155 6.63 -17.36 -4.88
C ASP A 155 6.33 -17.29 -3.37
N PRO A 156 5.69 -18.32 -2.76
CA PRO A 156 5.37 -18.31 -1.34
C PRO A 156 6.60 -18.27 -0.41
N PHE A 157 6.40 -17.76 0.79
CA PHE A 157 7.44 -17.73 1.82
C PHE A 157 7.75 -19.11 2.40
N HIS A 158 8.99 -19.28 2.86
CA HIS A 158 9.38 -20.37 3.74
C HIS A 158 9.20 -19.98 5.21
N LEU A 159 9.03 -20.98 6.09
CA LEU A 159 9.02 -20.76 7.54
C LEU A 159 10.45 -20.77 8.08
N ALA A 160 10.72 -19.89 9.04
CA ALA A 160 11.98 -19.80 9.77
C ALA A 160 11.69 -19.59 11.27
N PRO A 161 12.60 -19.97 12.19
CA PRO A 161 12.43 -19.67 13.62
C PRO A 161 12.48 -18.16 13.86
N GLY A 162 11.70 -17.66 14.84
CA GLY A 162 11.65 -16.22 15.14
C GLY A 162 13.01 -15.60 15.53
N THR A 163 13.95 -16.41 16.00
CA THR A 163 15.35 -16.01 16.24
C THR A 163 16.09 -15.54 14.97
N ALA A 164 15.60 -15.86 13.78
CA ALA A 164 16.12 -15.36 12.50
C ALA A 164 15.88 -13.85 12.30
N LEU A 165 15.03 -13.21 13.11
CA LEU A 165 14.95 -11.74 13.18
C LEU A 165 16.17 -11.07 13.84
N GLY A 166 17.10 -11.87 14.37
CA GLY A 166 18.33 -11.40 15.02
C GLY A 166 18.17 -11.14 16.52
N ALA A 167 19.26 -11.26 17.28
CA ALA A 167 19.25 -11.19 18.74
C ALA A 167 18.82 -9.82 19.32
N ALA A 168 18.95 -8.75 18.53
CA ALA A 168 18.49 -7.40 18.90
C ALA A 168 16.99 -7.16 18.64
N SER A 169 16.29 -8.09 17.98
CA SER A 169 14.86 -7.94 17.69
C SER A 169 14.03 -8.06 18.98
N PRO A 170 13.15 -7.08 19.30
CA PRO A 170 12.17 -7.22 20.37
C PRO A 170 11.14 -8.34 20.12
N TRP A 171 11.06 -8.87 18.90
CA TRP A 171 10.10 -9.88 18.48
C TRP A 171 10.66 -11.30 18.46
N ALA A 172 11.98 -11.48 18.37
CA ALA A 172 12.64 -12.78 18.26
C ALA A 172 12.38 -13.75 19.43
N GLY A 173 12.08 -13.22 20.63
CA GLY A 173 11.67 -14.01 21.80
C GLY A 173 10.15 -14.15 21.98
N ARG A 174 9.35 -13.46 21.17
CA ARG A 174 7.87 -13.44 21.22
C ARG A 174 7.24 -14.30 20.13
N LEU A 175 7.92 -14.46 19.00
CA LEU A 175 7.49 -15.26 17.85
C LEU A 175 8.29 -16.57 17.80
N GLY A 176 7.59 -17.70 17.74
CA GLY A 176 8.16 -19.00 17.45
C GLY A 176 8.57 -19.11 15.98
N GLN A 177 7.75 -18.59 15.07
CA GLN A 177 8.03 -18.63 13.62
C GLN A 177 7.84 -17.28 12.92
N VAL A 178 8.57 -17.12 11.81
CA VAL A 178 8.55 -15.97 10.90
C VAL A 178 8.71 -16.44 9.45
N LEU A 179 8.53 -15.52 8.51
CA LEU A 179 8.67 -15.78 7.08
C LEU A 179 10.10 -15.49 6.60
N ARG A 180 10.68 -16.41 5.83
CA ARG A 180 11.91 -16.20 5.05
C ARG A 180 11.55 -16.14 3.58
N ALA A 181 11.99 -15.09 2.89
CA ALA A 181 11.76 -14.94 1.46
C ALA A 181 12.40 -16.11 0.68
N PRO A 182 11.74 -16.61 -0.39
CA PRO A 182 12.35 -17.55 -1.32
C PRO A 182 13.62 -16.96 -1.95
N GLU A 183 14.52 -17.83 -2.40
CA GLU A 183 15.79 -17.44 -3.03
C GLU A 183 15.60 -16.76 -4.40
N HIS A 184 14.44 -16.97 -5.02
CA HIS A 184 14.08 -16.46 -6.34
C HIS A 184 12.68 -15.81 -6.29
N GLY A 185 12.32 -15.03 -7.31
CA GLY A 185 11.02 -14.36 -7.42
C GLY A 185 10.90 -13.08 -6.58
N HIS A 186 11.35 -13.11 -5.32
CA HIS A 186 11.39 -11.93 -4.45
C HIS A 186 12.64 -11.07 -4.73
N ARG A 187 12.48 -9.75 -4.63
CA ARG A 187 13.60 -8.79 -4.70
C ARG A 187 13.93 -8.31 -3.30
N ALA A 188 15.22 -8.17 -2.98
CA ALA A 188 15.69 -7.61 -1.72
C ALA A 188 16.98 -6.81 -1.97
N TRP A 189 17.12 -5.65 -1.33
CA TRP A 189 18.29 -4.77 -1.47
C TRP A 189 18.46 -3.84 -0.26
N ILE A 190 19.63 -3.21 -0.15
CA ILE A 190 19.86 -2.06 0.74
C ILE A 190 19.84 -0.80 -0.14
N ALA A 191 19.14 0.25 0.31
CA ALA A 191 18.87 1.47 -0.46
C ALA A 191 19.24 2.74 0.32
N SER A 192 19.73 3.76 -0.37
CA SER A 192 20.14 5.05 0.20
C SER A 192 18.97 6.05 0.28
N ALA A 193 18.08 5.90 1.25
CA ALA A 193 16.83 6.66 1.36
C ALA A 193 16.94 7.98 2.16
N GLY A 194 17.80 8.90 1.70
CA GLY A 194 17.81 10.30 2.15
C GLY A 194 17.81 10.49 3.69
N PRO A 195 16.77 11.14 4.29
CA PRO A 195 16.68 11.32 5.74
C PRO A 195 16.56 10.02 6.56
N ALA A 196 16.15 8.91 5.95
CA ALA A 196 16.14 7.58 6.58
C ALA A 196 17.52 6.91 6.60
N LYS A 197 18.52 7.49 5.91
CA LYS A 197 19.84 6.91 5.63
C LYS A 197 19.70 5.60 4.85
N ASP A 198 20.58 4.64 5.11
CA ASP A 198 20.52 3.33 4.47
C ASP A 198 19.39 2.48 5.09
N VAL A 199 18.48 1.99 4.25
CA VAL A 199 17.32 1.17 4.62
C VAL A 199 17.41 -0.20 3.93
N ALA A 200 16.89 -1.23 4.58
CA ALA A 200 16.70 -2.53 3.96
C ALA A 200 15.30 -2.60 3.33
N VAL A 201 15.24 -3.07 2.09
CA VAL A 201 14.02 -3.19 1.29
C VAL A 201 13.81 -4.62 0.85
N HIS A 202 12.57 -5.08 0.93
CA HIS A 202 12.10 -6.33 0.35
C HIS A 202 10.84 -6.06 -0.48
N ALA A 203 10.72 -6.71 -1.64
CA ALA A 203 9.56 -6.62 -2.51
C ALA A 203 9.11 -8.02 -2.93
N ALA A 204 7.85 -8.36 -2.61
CA ALA A 204 7.18 -9.59 -3.04
C ALA A 204 6.19 -9.29 -4.16
N PRO A 205 6.36 -9.84 -5.37
CA PRO A 205 5.35 -9.78 -6.41
C PRO A 205 4.19 -10.74 -6.13
N ALA A 206 2.98 -10.29 -6.42
CA ALA A 206 1.79 -11.12 -6.54
C ALA A 206 1.82 -11.95 -7.83
N VAL A 207 1.01 -13.02 -7.87
CA VAL A 207 0.60 -13.65 -9.13
C VAL A 207 -0.02 -12.58 -10.04
N THR A 208 0.44 -12.51 -11.29
CA THR A 208 -0.06 -11.56 -12.30
C THR A 208 -1.30 -12.09 -13.02
N SER A 209 -2.10 -11.18 -13.55
CA SER A 209 -3.29 -11.48 -14.37
C SER A 209 -3.44 -10.38 -15.42
N ASP A 210 -3.57 -10.76 -16.70
CA ASP A 210 -3.76 -9.85 -17.85
C ASP A 210 -2.78 -8.67 -17.88
N ASP A 211 -1.48 -8.95 -17.77
CA ASP A 211 -0.39 -7.97 -17.65
C ASP A 211 -0.52 -6.98 -16.47
N THR A 212 -1.38 -7.27 -15.51
CA THR A 212 -1.52 -6.55 -14.23
C THR A 212 -1.00 -7.36 -13.05
N GLY A 213 -0.62 -6.66 -11.99
CA GLY A 213 0.02 -7.24 -10.81
C GLY A 213 -0.04 -6.31 -9.60
N LEU A 214 0.39 -6.82 -8.46
CA LEU A 214 0.69 -6.02 -7.27
C LEU A 214 2.08 -6.40 -6.79
N VAL A 215 2.84 -5.43 -6.29
CA VAL A 215 4.09 -5.67 -5.58
C VAL A 215 3.92 -5.11 -4.18
N VAL A 216 4.23 -5.91 -3.16
CA VAL A 216 4.17 -5.48 -1.77
C VAL A 216 5.59 -5.27 -1.27
N VAL A 217 5.91 -4.03 -0.94
CA VAL A 217 7.25 -3.55 -0.59
C VAL A 217 7.31 -3.28 0.90
N SER A 218 8.21 -3.95 1.60
CA SER A 218 8.54 -3.74 3.00
C SER A 218 9.84 -2.95 3.12
N VAL A 219 9.87 -1.89 3.93
CA VAL A 219 11.06 -1.07 4.20
C VAL A 219 11.30 -0.91 5.69
N VAL A 220 12.52 -1.25 6.12
CA VAL A 220 12.98 -1.14 7.50
C VAL A 220 14.28 -0.32 7.55
N ALA A 221 14.34 0.62 8.49
CA ALA A 221 15.47 1.55 8.70
C ALA A 221 16.17 1.26 10.03
N ASP A 222 17.09 2.12 10.46
CA ASP A 222 17.56 2.12 11.86
C ASP A 222 16.37 2.38 12.83
N PRO A 223 16.24 1.66 13.96
CA PRO A 223 15.15 1.85 14.93
C PRO A 223 14.97 3.28 15.47
N ALA A 224 16.00 4.14 15.41
CA ALA A 224 15.93 5.54 15.82
C ALA A 224 15.34 6.46 14.73
N VAL A 225 15.12 5.98 13.50
CA VAL A 225 14.47 6.73 12.42
C VAL A 225 12.97 6.81 12.69
N ARG A 226 12.40 8.02 12.58
CA ARG A 226 10.98 8.25 12.86
C ARG A 226 10.09 7.50 11.85
N PRO A 227 8.96 6.90 12.28
CA PRO A 227 8.04 6.15 11.41
C PRO A 227 7.64 6.86 10.13
N THR A 228 7.32 8.16 10.20
CA THR A 228 6.94 8.96 9.01
C THR A 228 8.07 9.11 7.99
N THR A 229 9.34 9.07 8.43
CA THR A 229 10.52 9.09 7.56
C THR A 229 10.75 7.72 6.90
N VAL A 230 10.48 6.61 7.60
CA VAL A 230 10.53 5.26 7.02
C VAL A 230 9.38 5.03 6.02
N LEU A 231 8.17 5.52 6.33
CA LEU A 231 7.03 5.49 5.41
C LEU A 231 7.28 6.29 4.13
N ALA A 232 7.89 7.47 4.21
CA ALA A 232 8.29 8.23 3.02
C ALA A 232 9.29 7.44 2.14
N ALA A 233 10.32 6.85 2.75
CA ALA A 233 11.27 5.97 2.06
C ALA A 233 10.59 4.74 1.43
N ALA A 234 9.53 4.21 2.06
CA ALA A 234 8.77 3.08 1.53
C ALA A 234 7.98 3.42 0.25
N TYR A 235 7.48 4.66 0.14
CA TYR A 235 6.87 5.15 -1.10
C TYR A 235 7.91 5.27 -2.22
N GLU A 236 9.05 5.91 -1.97
CA GLU A 236 10.15 6.03 -2.94
C GLU A 236 10.62 4.65 -3.43
N ALA A 237 10.85 3.72 -2.51
CA ALA A 237 11.23 2.34 -2.82
C ALA A 237 10.14 1.59 -3.61
N ALA A 238 8.86 1.85 -3.35
CA ALA A 238 7.76 1.24 -4.08
C ALA A 238 7.66 1.70 -5.54
N ALA A 239 8.03 2.94 -5.85
CA ALA A 239 8.17 3.39 -7.24
C ALA A 239 9.28 2.60 -7.98
N ALA A 240 10.45 2.43 -7.35
CA ALA A 240 11.57 1.69 -7.95
C ALA A 240 11.34 0.16 -8.01
N ALA A 241 10.42 -0.38 -7.20
CA ALA A 241 10.13 -1.82 -7.15
C ALA A 241 9.31 -2.33 -8.35
N VAL A 242 8.53 -1.47 -9.02
CA VAL A 242 7.72 -1.84 -10.20
C VAL A 242 8.51 -1.73 -11.52
N ASP A 243 9.59 -0.94 -11.52
CA ASP A 243 10.53 -0.85 -12.62
C ASP A 243 11.39 -2.12 -12.73
N ASP A 244 11.64 -2.55 -13.98
CA ASP A 244 12.49 -3.70 -14.30
C ASP A 244 13.99 -3.38 -14.19
N ALA A 245 14.35 -2.10 -14.11
CA ALA A 245 15.71 -1.65 -13.86
C ALA A 245 16.11 -1.84 -12.39
N PRO A 246 17.40 -2.08 -12.08
CA PRO A 246 17.91 -1.98 -10.72
C PRO A 246 17.67 -0.56 -10.15
N PRO A 247 17.23 -0.42 -8.88
CA PRO A 247 17.06 0.88 -8.25
C PRO A 247 18.39 1.66 -8.22
N ALA A 248 18.36 2.94 -8.63
CA ALA A 248 19.55 3.77 -8.75
C ALA A 248 20.21 4.13 -7.40
N ASP A 249 19.44 4.00 -6.31
CA ASP A 249 19.81 4.22 -4.91
C ASP A 249 20.30 2.93 -4.20
N ARG A 250 20.28 1.78 -4.89
CA ARG A 250 20.77 0.50 -4.36
C ARG A 250 22.26 0.60 -4.00
N ARG A 251 22.59 0.20 -2.77
CA ARG A 251 23.97 -0.01 -2.32
C ARG A 251 24.55 -1.28 -2.92
N ASN A 252 25.81 -1.21 -3.34
CA ASN A 252 26.63 -2.39 -3.60
C ASN A 252 27.10 -2.97 -2.26
N LEU A 253 26.86 -4.27 -2.01
CA LEU A 253 27.28 -4.90 -0.76
C LEU A 253 28.80 -4.89 -0.54
N PHE A 254 29.62 -4.77 -1.58
CA PHE A 254 31.08 -4.67 -1.47
C PHE A 254 31.58 -3.32 -0.93
N ASP A 255 30.74 -2.28 -0.94
CA ASP A 255 31.06 -0.96 -0.38
C ASP A 255 30.63 -0.82 1.09
N LEU A 256 29.87 -1.79 1.61
CA LEU A 256 29.38 -1.82 3.00
C LEU A 256 30.35 -2.57 3.95
N PRO A 257 30.37 -2.26 5.25
CA PRO A 257 31.16 -3.01 6.23
C PRO A 257 30.54 -4.39 6.50
N LEU A 258 31.38 -5.41 6.69
CA LEU A 258 30.96 -6.73 7.17
C LEU A 258 30.54 -6.66 8.66
N GLY A 259 29.63 -7.54 9.07
CA GLY A 259 29.04 -7.56 10.42
C GLY A 259 27.59 -7.06 10.43
N ASP A 260 27.07 -6.75 11.62
CA ASP A 260 25.72 -6.24 11.79
C ASP A 260 25.63 -4.75 11.40
N GLY A 261 24.63 -4.42 10.59
CA GLY A 261 24.13 -3.07 10.34
C GLY A 261 22.78 -2.82 11.04
N PRO A 262 22.12 -1.67 10.82
CA PRO A 262 20.93 -1.28 11.57
C PRO A 262 19.74 -2.24 11.44
N ALA A 263 19.55 -2.83 10.26
CA ALA A 263 18.46 -3.78 9.98
C ALA A 263 18.92 -4.98 9.12
N TRP A 264 20.21 -5.30 9.13
CA TRP A 264 20.78 -6.42 8.38
C TRP A 264 22.07 -6.95 9.02
N SER A 265 22.52 -8.13 8.61
CA SER A 265 23.91 -8.57 8.81
C SER A 265 24.56 -8.93 7.48
N LEU A 266 25.77 -8.45 7.26
CA LEU A 266 26.55 -8.68 6.04
C LEU A 266 27.73 -9.62 6.30
N ARG A 267 27.86 -10.66 5.49
CA ARG A 267 28.98 -11.61 5.54
C ARG A 267 29.53 -11.87 4.14
N GLU A 268 30.73 -12.45 4.06
CA GLU A 268 31.41 -12.80 2.81
C GLU A 268 31.74 -14.30 2.82
N GLU A 269 31.41 -15.01 1.75
CA GLU A 269 31.56 -16.46 1.62
C GLU A 269 32.21 -16.82 0.26
N PRO A 270 33.13 -17.80 0.19
CA PRO A 270 33.57 -18.36 -1.08
C PRO A 270 32.41 -19.11 -1.76
N VAL A 271 32.14 -18.79 -3.03
CA VAL A 271 31.09 -19.44 -3.84
C VAL A 271 31.66 -19.94 -5.15
N HIS A 272 30.82 -20.53 -6.00
CA HIS A 272 31.11 -20.66 -7.42
C HIS A 272 30.08 -19.79 -8.15
N THR A 273 30.55 -18.91 -9.04
CA THR A 273 29.70 -17.89 -9.66
C THR A 273 30.06 -17.67 -11.12
N PHE A 274 29.07 -17.25 -11.92
CA PHE A 274 29.26 -16.78 -13.30
C PHE A 274 29.37 -15.25 -13.37
N ALA A 275 29.42 -14.54 -12.24
CA ALA A 275 29.66 -13.10 -12.19
C ALA A 275 30.96 -12.73 -12.95
N PRO A 276 30.96 -11.76 -13.88
CA PRO A 276 32.12 -11.45 -14.73
C PRO A 276 33.40 -11.05 -13.99
N ASP A 277 33.27 -10.50 -12.78
CA ASP A 277 34.36 -10.11 -11.88
C ASP A 277 34.60 -11.11 -10.74
N GLY A 278 33.86 -12.24 -10.72
CA GLY A 278 33.88 -13.23 -9.66
C GLY A 278 33.21 -12.80 -8.35
N ARG A 279 32.45 -11.69 -8.35
CA ARG A 279 31.82 -11.11 -7.15
C ARG A 279 30.30 -11.18 -7.26
N GLU A 280 29.67 -11.77 -6.25
CA GLU A 280 28.22 -11.95 -6.22
C GLU A 280 27.60 -11.22 -5.03
N GLU A 281 26.44 -10.59 -5.23
CA GLU A 281 25.67 -9.94 -4.17
C GLU A 281 24.37 -10.71 -3.94
N ARG A 282 24.22 -11.32 -2.76
CA ARG A 282 23.01 -12.05 -2.35
C ARG A 282 22.29 -11.31 -1.23
N HIS A 283 20.97 -11.29 -1.32
CA HIS A 283 20.10 -10.69 -0.31
C HIS A 283 19.06 -11.72 0.11
N HIS A 284 18.90 -11.93 1.41
CA HIS A 284 17.83 -12.75 1.97
C HIS A 284 17.02 -11.89 2.93
N ALA A 285 15.69 -11.93 2.85
CA ALA A 285 14.82 -11.19 3.77
C ALA A 285 14.14 -12.15 4.76
N VAL A 286 14.09 -11.75 6.03
CA VAL A 286 13.32 -12.40 7.09
C VAL A 286 12.38 -11.37 7.71
N LEU A 287 11.08 -11.67 7.72
CA LEU A 287 10.02 -10.79 8.18
C LEU A 287 8.87 -11.58 8.83
N PRO A 288 8.16 -11.02 9.82
CA PRO A 288 7.06 -11.71 10.48
C PRO A 288 5.74 -11.66 9.69
N CYS A 289 4.79 -12.49 10.08
CA CYS A 289 3.38 -12.31 9.70
C CYS A 289 2.78 -11.14 10.49
N TRP A 290 1.72 -10.52 9.96
CA TRP A 290 0.96 -9.49 10.67
C TRP A 290 -0.44 -9.33 10.07
N SER A 291 -1.35 -8.75 10.85
CA SER A 291 -2.66 -8.32 10.36
C SER A 291 -3.09 -7.04 11.06
N ALA A 292 -3.62 -6.08 10.31
CA ALA A 292 -4.18 -4.85 10.84
C ALA A 292 -5.65 -4.70 10.41
N SER A 293 -6.46 -4.12 11.30
CA SER A 293 -7.84 -3.71 11.02
C SER A 293 -8.08 -2.42 11.81
N ASP A 294 -8.22 -1.31 11.10
CA ASP A 294 -8.29 0.04 11.66
C ASP A 294 -9.51 0.80 11.12
N GLU A 295 -10.12 1.60 11.98
CA GLU A 295 -10.95 2.74 11.59
C GLU A 295 -10.20 4.04 11.90
N HIS A 296 -10.05 4.91 10.90
CA HIS A 296 -9.39 6.22 11.05
C HIS A 296 -10.39 7.35 10.84
N ASP A 297 -10.42 8.31 11.76
CA ASP A 297 -11.07 9.60 11.58
C ASP A 297 -10.22 10.49 10.67
N LEU A 298 -10.81 10.97 9.58
CA LEU A 298 -10.14 11.78 8.55
C LEU A 298 -10.55 13.26 8.59
N THR A 299 -11.24 13.72 9.64
CA THR A 299 -11.76 15.10 9.76
C THR A 299 -10.67 16.15 10.04
N ALA A 300 -9.43 15.73 10.34
CA ALA A 300 -8.31 16.63 10.60
C ALA A 300 -8.07 17.61 9.43
N PRO A 301 -7.95 18.94 9.67
CA PRO A 301 -7.88 19.94 8.58
C PRO A 301 -6.78 19.72 7.54
N ALA A 302 -5.62 19.19 7.95
CA ALA A 302 -4.50 18.89 7.06
C ALA A 302 -4.81 17.84 5.97
N LEU A 303 -5.86 17.05 6.17
CA LEU A 303 -6.32 16.00 5.25
C LEU A 303 -7.32 16.50 4.19
N GLY A 304 -7.66 17.80 4.18
CA GLY A 304 -8.47 18.43 3.12
C GLY A 304 -9.99 18.20 3.20
N PHE A 305 -10.48 17.22 3.97
CA PHE A 305 -11.93 16.93 4.05
C PHE A 305 -12.82 18.12 4.50
N PRO A 306 -12.41 18.97 5.46
CA PRO A 306 -13.16 20.20 5.78
C PRO A 306 -13.22 21.22 4.63
N ALA A 307 -12.28 21.17 3.68
CA ALA A 307 -12.31 21.99 2.47
C ALA A 307 -13.24 21.38 1.40
N ALA A 308 -13.21 20.06 1.21
CA ALA A 308 -14.17 19.35 0.36
C ALA A 308 -15.62 19.62 0.78
N ALA A 309 -15.91 19.54 2.08
CA ALA A 309 -17.25 19.78 2.60
C ALA A 309 -17.73 21.23 2.42
N ARG A 310 -16.84 22.23 2.54
CA ARG A 310 -17.19 23.64 2.22
C ARG A 310 -17.56 23.82 0.74
N GLY A 311 -16.86 23.15 -0.17
CA GLY A 311 -17.23 23.13 -1.59
C GLY A 311 -18.60 22.49 -1.83
N LEU A 312 -18.81 21.29 -1.30
CA LEU A 312 -20.05 20.54 -1.44
C LEU A 312 -21.26 21.23 -0.77
N GLY A 313 -21.08 21.86 0.40
CA GLY A 313 -22.10 22.66 1.08
C GLY A 313 -22.54 23.89 0.28
N GLY A 314 -21.63 24.46 -0.53
CA GLY A 314 -21.96 25.49 -1.52
C GLY A 314 -22.98 25.00 -2.57
N LEU A 315 -22.85 23.76 -3.05
CA LEU A 315 -23.81 23.15 -3.99
C LEU A 315 -25.20 22.92 -3.36
N LEU A 316 -25.26 22.80 -2.02
CA LEU A 316 -26.48 22.63 -1.24
C LEU A 316 -27.13 23.98 -0.83
N GLY A 317 -26.71 25.09 -1.45
CA GLY A 317 -27.29 26.41 -1.19
C GLY A 317 -26.66 27.15 -0.01
N GLY A 318 -25.39 26.85 0.31
CA GLY A 318 -24.64 27.54 1.37
C GLY A 318 -24.86 26.97 2.77
N ALA A 319 -25.24 25.69 2.88
CA ALA A 319 -25.29 25.00 4.15
C ALA A 319 -23.88 24.78 4.72
N GLU A 320 -23.66 25.16 5.97
CA GLU A 320 -22.49 24.68 6.73
C GLU A 320 -22.71 23.19 7.01
N LEU A 321 -21.81 22.35 6.49
CA LEU A 321 -21.84 20.91 6.66
C LEU A 321 -20.88 20.50 7.79
N ASP A 322 -21.43 19.96 8.87
CA ASP A 322 -20.67 19.10 9.77
C ASP A 322 -20.19 17.87 8.98
N VAL A 323 -18.90 17.56 9.06
CA VAL A 323 -18.26 16.50 8.28
C VAL A 323 -17.84 15.38 9.22
N GLU A 324 -18.35 14.18 9.00
CA GLU A 324 -17.78 12.96 9.57
C GLU A 324 -17.18 12.15 8.41
N VAL A 325 -15.89 11.85 8.50
CA VAL A 325 -15.18 11.06 7.48
C VAL A 325 -14.39 9.99 8.18
N ARG A 326 -14.66 8.74 7.84
CA ARG A 326 -13.94 7.59 8.37
C ARG A 326 -13.48 6.67 7.27
N GLN A 327 -12.29 6.10 7.45
CA GLN A 327 -11.76 5.03 6.61
C GLN A 327 -11.55 3.79 7.45
N ALA A 328 -12.33 2.75 7.17
CA ALA A 328 -12.01 1.40 7.61
C ALA A 328 -11.01 0.77 6.63
N ALA A 329 -9.96 0.12 7.12
CA ALA A 329 -8.95 -0.57 6.32
C ALA A 329 -8.52 -1.87 7.00
N MET A 330 -8.31 -2.92 6.21
CA MET A 330 -7.86 -4.24 6.68
C MET A 330 -6.73 -4.77 5.79
N ALA A 331 -5.76 -5.45 6.41
CA ALA A 331 -4.68 -6.15 5.72
C ALA A 331 -4.25 -7.40 6.51
N ARG A 332 -3.85 -8.45 5.79
CA ARG A 332 -3.18 -9.62 6.35
C ARG A 332 -1.98 -9.99 5.49
N TYR A 333 -0.82 -10.14 6.11
CA TYR A 333 0.41 -10.59 5.47
C TYR A 333 0.74 -12.01 5.97
N GLY A 334 0.58 -13.01 5.09
CA GLY A 334 0.77 -14.43 5.41
C GLY A 334 1.76 -15.12 4.47
N ARG A 335 1.98 -16.42 4.70
CA ARG A 335 3.00 -17.21 3.98
C ARG A 335 2.68 -17.38 2.50
N TYR A 336 1.40 -17.53 2.17
CA TYR A 336 0.92 -17.83 0.81
C TYR A 336 0.37 -16.62 0.05
N GLY A 337 0.18 -15.49 0.73
CA GLY A 337 -0.30 -14.28 0.08
C GLY A 337 -0.71 -13.18 1.04
N PHE A 338 -1.30 -12.16 0.44
CA PHE A 338 -2.24 -11.23 1.03
C PHE A 338 -3.67 -11.79 0.73
N GLU A 339 -3.88 -13.01 1.24
CA GLU A 339 -4.97 -13.99 1.02
C GLU A 339 -5.18 -14.56 -0.42
N ALA A 340 -5.24 -15.91 -0.50
CA ALA A 340 -4.73 -16.79 -1.59
C ALA A 340 -5.75 -17.18 -2.72
N ALA A 341 -5.49 -18.00 -3.77
CA ALA A 341 -4.42 -18.97 -4.15
C ALA A 341 -4.11 -18.89 -5.70
N ALA A 342 -3.27 -19.68 -6.41
CA ALA A 342 -2.61 -20.98 -6.14
C ALA A 342 -1.19 -21.19 -6.79
N VAL A 343 -0.98 -22.08 -7.80
CA VAL A 343 0.32 -22.81 -8.00
C VAL A 343 0.71 -23.13 -9.47
N THR A 344 2.02 -23.12 -9.81
CA THR A 344 2.79 -24.10 -10.66
C THR A 344 4.29 -23.71 -10.78
N GLY A 345 5.21 -24.68 -10.91
CA GLY A 345 6.68 -24.46 -10.99
C GLY A 345 7.40 -25.12 -12.19
N ALA A 346 8.74 -25.02 -12.24
CA ALA A 346 9.60 -25.57 -13.31
C ALA A 346 10.99 -26.01 -12.80
N PHE A 347 11.72 -26.82 -13.60
CA PHE A 347 13.08 -27.29 -13.32
C PHE A 347 14.09 -26.85 -14.39
N ALA A 348 15.35 -26.62 -13.98
CA ALA A 348 16.50 -26.54 -14.87
C ALA A 348 17.75 -27.18 -14.22
N LEU A 349 18.59 -27.83 -15.03
CA LEU A 349 19.89 -28.39 -14.65
C LEU A 349 21.02 -27.40 -15.01
N LEU A 350 22.08 -27.32 -14.21
CA LEU A 350 23.27 -26.51 -14.50
C LEU A 350 24.59 -27.25 -14.20
N SER A 351 25.62 -26.89 -14.97
CA SER A 351 27.02 -27.24 -14.71
C SER A 351 27.65 -26.31 -13.68
N MET A 352 28.71 -26.80 -13.00
CA MET A 352 29.44 -26.03 -11.97
C MET A 352 30.13 -24.77 -12.52
N PRO A 353 29.93 -23.58 -11.91
CA PRO A 353 30.69 -22.35 -12.24
C PRO A 353 32.13 -22.35 -11.70
N PRO A 354 32.98 -21.37 -12.08
CA PRO A 354 34.29 -21.15 -11.46
C PRO A 354 34.18 -20.55 -10.05
N PRO A 355 35.23 -20.69 -9.20
CA PRO A 355 35.26 -20.10 -7.85
C PRO A 355 35.23 -18.56 -7.85
N GLY A 356 34.55 -17.97 -6.87
CA GLY A 356 34.47 -16.54 -6.61
C GLY A 356 34.08 -16.23 -5.16
N VAL A 357 33.62 -15.02 -4.88
CA VAL A 357 33.15 -14.59 -3.54
C VAL A 357 31.75 -13.99 -3.61
N ALA A 358 30.88 -14.37 -2.68
CA ALA A 358 29.58 -13.75 -2.48
C ALA A 358 29.59 -12.91 -1.22
N ARG A 359 29.09 -11.68 -1.30
CA ARG A 359 28.61 -10.94 -0.13
C ARG A 359 27.12 -11.17 0.05
N ILE A 360 26.75 -11.51 1.27
CA ILE A 360 25.41 -11.98 1.60
C ILE A 360 24.84 -11.11 2.72
N ALA A 361 23.85 -10.30 2.39
CA ALA A 361 23.08 -9.52 3.34
C ALA A 361 21.85 -10.31 3.79
N GLU A 362 21.74 -10.62 5.08
CA GLU A 362 20.48 -11.04 5.68
C GLU A 362 19.76 -9.80 6.22
N LEU A 363 18.71 -9.37 5.52
CA LEU A 363 17.83 -8.26 5.88
C LEU A 363 16.80 -8.74 6.89
N ARG A 364 16.67 -8.03 8.02
CA ARG A 364 15.87 -8.44 9.17
C ARG A 364 14.83 -7.38 9.49
N PHE A 365 13.57 -7.66 9.17
CA PHE A 365 12.42 -6.86 9.58
C PHE A 365 12.05 -7.23 11.03
N GLY A 366 13.01 -7.03 11.94
CA GLY A 366 12.96 -7.49 13.34
C GLY A 366 12.40 -6.47 14.33
N HIS A 367 12.04 -5.28 13.87
CA HIS A 367 11.48 -4.17 14.66
C HIS A 367 10.58 -3.34 13.74
N PRO A 368 9.85 -2.31 14.24
CA PRO A 368 8.83 -1.63 13.45
C PRO A 368 9.29 -1.12 12.08
N TYR A 369 8.46 -1.37 11.07
CA TYR A 369 8.77 -1.16 9.65
C TYR A 369 7.55 -0.74 8.83
N ALA A 370 7.78 -0.15 7.66
CA ALA A 370 6.75 0.31 6.74
C ALA A 370 6.46 -0.75 5.67
N VAL A 371 5.20 -0.83 5.22
CA VAL A 371 4.79 -1.64 4.06
C VAL A 371 3.97 -0.78 3.10
N VAL A 372 4.20 -0.91 1.80
CA VAL A 372 3.42 -0.27 0.72
C VAL A 372 3.06 -1.31 -0.34
N ALA A 373 1.78 -1.42 -0.67
CA ALA A 373 1.30 -2.21 -1.80
C ALA A 373 1.11 -1.30 -3.02
N VAL A 374 1.83 -1.59 -4.11
CA VAL A 374 1.87 -0.78 -5.34
C VAL A 374 1.38 -1.59 -6.53
N ALA A 375 0.46 -1.02 -7.30
CA ALA A 375 -0.13 -1.64 -8.48
C ALA A 375 0.83 -1.62 -9.68
N VAL A 376 0.75 -2.67 -10.50
CA VAL A 376 1.51 -2.84 -11.73
C VAL A 376 0.51 -3.03 -12.85
N ASP A 377 0.50 -2.12 -13.83
CA ASP A 377 -0.40 -2.20 -14.98
C ASP A 377 0.41 -2.06 -16.27
N ARG A 378 0.68 -3.18 -16.96
CA ARG A 378 1.38 -3.19 -18.25
C ARG A 378 0.44 -3.33 -19.44
N ARG A 379 -0.90 -3.28 -19.23
CA ARG A 379 -1.91 -3.36 -20.29
C ARG A 379 -1.71 -2.20 -21.28
N GLY A 380 -1.43 -2.54 -22.54
CA GLY A 380 -1.17 -1.54 -23.59
C GLY A 380 0.14 -0.75 -23.44
N GLY A 381 1.09 -1.23 -22.63
CA GLY A 381 2.39 -0.59 -22.38
C GLY A 381 2.56 -0.21 -20.92
N THR A 382 2.09 0.97 -20.53
CA THR A 382 2.04 1.38 -19.12
C THR A 382 0.66 1.97 -18.82
N GLY A 383 -0.19 1.16 -18.18
CA GLY A 383 -1.55 1.52 -17.83
C GLY A 383 -1.61 2.52 -16.67
N PRO A 384 -2.79 3.13 -16.43
CA PRO A 384 -2.93 4.25 -15.50
C PRO A 384 -2.69 3.87 -14.03
N TRP A 385 -2.77 2.57 -13.69
CA TRP A 385 -2.51 2.05 -12.35
C TRP A 385 -1.03 1.71 -12.08
N HIS A 386 -0.15 1.77 -13.07
CA HIS A 386 1.25 1.38 -12.89
C HIS A 386 1.99 2.34 -11.95
N GLY A 387 2.58 1.79 -10.88
CA GLY A 387 3.31 2.56 -9.87
C GLY A 387 2.39 3.31 -8.88
N VAL A 388 1.09 3.04 -8.88
CA VAL A 388 0.10 3.65 -7.96
C VAL A 388 0.13 2.92 -6.60
N PRO A 389 0.50 3.58 -5.49
CA PRO A 389 0.39 2.99 -4.15
C PRO A 389 -1.07 2.94 -3.71
N VAL A 390 -1.55 1.76 -3.32
CA VAL A 390 -2.96 1.49 -2.99
C VAL A 390 -3.20 1.43 -1.48
N PHE A 391 -2.32 0.71 -0.79
CA PHE A 391 -2.36 0.53 0.67
C PHE A 391 -0.98 0.77 1.26
N SER A 392 -0.96 1.24 2.50
CA SER A 392 0.25 1.46 3.26
C SER A 392 0.01 1.16 4.74
N ALA A 393 1.01 0.59 5.40
CA ALA A 393 0.93 0.14 6.78
C ALA A 393 2.20 0.44 7.56
N TRP A 394 2.03 0.65 8.87
CA TRP A 394 3.12 0.64 9.84
C TRP A 394 3.00 -0.62 10.68
N VAL A 395 3.95 -1.53 10.54
CA VAL A 395 3.96 -2.82 11.23
C VAL A 395 4.72 -2.66 12.54
N ALA A 396 3.99 -2.57 13.65
CA ALA A 396 4.58 -2.47 15.00
C ALA A 396 4.21 -3.64 15.92
N ASP A 397 3.15 -4.41 15.60
CA ASP A 397 2.72 -5.57 16.38
C ASP A 397 2.54 -6.83 15.49
N PRO A 398 3.63 -7.54 15.18
CA PRO A 398 3.57 -8.77 14.39
C PRO A 398 3.03 -9.96 15.15
N GLN A 399 2.59 -10.96 14.38
CA GLN A 399 1.90 -12.16 14.82
C GLN A 399 2.62 -13.43 14.33
N GLU A 400 2.27 -14.57 14.93
CA GLU A 400 2.65 -15.88 14.41
C GLU A 400 2.00 -16.13 13.03
N PRO A 401 2.59 -17.00 12.18
CA PRO A 401 1.88 -17.57 11.05
C PRO A 401 0.58 -18.25 11.51
N ALA A 402 -0.52 -18.06 10.79
CA ALA A 402 -1.79 -18.69 11.15
C ALA A 402 -1.68 -20.21 10.99
N ALA A 403 -2.59 -20.97 11.60
CA ALA A 403 -2.60 -22.44 11.47
C ALA A 403 -2.63 -22.94 10.00
N THR A 404 -3.21 -22.14 9.09
CA THR A 404 -3.23 -22.41 7.64
C THR A 404 -1.88 -22.17 6.95
N ASP A 405 -1.02 -21.32 7.51
CA ASP A 405 0.32 -21.01 6.99
C ASP A 405 1.37 -22.03 7.45
N LEU A 406 1.09 -22.78 8.53
CA LEU A 406 1.98 -23.80 9.11
C LEU A 406 1.96 -25.14 8.35
N ALA A 407 0.86 -25.45 7.65
CA ALA A 407 0.75 -26.63 6.80
C ALA A 407 1.16 -26.27 5.36
N ASP A 408 1.94 -27.13 4.71
CA ASP A 408 2.08 -27.06 3.26
C ASP A 408 0.72 -27.37 2.60
N PRO A 409 0.34 -26.70 1.51
CA PRO A 409 -0.93 -26.95 0.84
C PRO A 409 -0.99 -28.42 0.39
N PRO A 410 -2.18 -29.06 0.42
CA PRO A 410 -2.33 -30.40 -0.10
C PRO A 410 -1.87 -30.43 -1.56
N GLN A 411 -1.01 -31.41 -1.89
CA GLN A 411 -0.60 -31.63 -3.28
C GLN A 411 -1.84 -31.93 -4.12
N ALA A 412 -2.00 -31.17 -5.21
CA ALA A 412 -3.09 -31.30 -6.17
C ALA A 412 -2.84 -32.41 -7.19
#